data_AF-A0AA40CAV4-F1
#
_entry.id   AF-A0AA40CAV4-F1
#
_cell.length_a   1.000
_cell.length_b   1.000
_cell.length_c   1.000
_cell.angle_alpha   90.00
_cell.angle_beta   90.00
_cell.angle_gamma   90.00
#
_symmetry.space_group_name_H-M   'P 1'
#
loop_
_entity.id
_entity.type
_entity.pdbx_description
1 polymer ?
#
loop_
_entity_poly.entity_id
_entity_poly.type
_entity_poly.pdbx_seq_one_letter_code
_entity_poly.pdbx_strand_id
1 'polypeptide(L)'
;YLELIKTKLPQTLKILSIFEDHLQNYRLYFQDHGWDAEPEVAAALADRSQGLGELYVSYWVDASHWLQSIQPQWEWKKLRFLTLTSRL
;
A
#
# COMPACT_ATOMS: atom_id res chain seq x y z
N TYR A 1 -5.74 -5.53 -7.79
CA TYR A 1 -6.21 -4.47 -6.86
C TYR A 1 -5.84 -3.05 -7.22
N LEU A 2 -4.79 -2.87 -8.04
CA LEU A 2 -4.36 -1.57 -8.57
C LEU A 2 -5.50 -0.68 -9.10
N GLU A 3 -6.37 -1.23 -9.95
CA GLU A 3 -7.51 -0.51 -10.54
C GLU A 3 -8.52 0.00 -9.49
N LEU A 4 -8.73 -0.77 -8.43
CA LEU A 4 -9.61 -0.37 -7.33
C LEU A 4 -9.05 0.88 -6.64
N ILE A 5 -7.76 0.84 -6.29
CA ILE A 5 -7.05 1.92 -5.59
C ILE A 5 -7.02 3.19 -6.45
N LYS A 6 -6.75 3.05 -7.75
CA LYS A 6 -6.63 4.16 -8.68
C LYS A 6 -7.98 4.81 -9.01
N THR A 7 -9.03 4.02 -9.26
CA THR A 7 -10.23 4.54 -9.95
C THR A 7 -11.53 4.36 -9.20
N LYS A 8 -11.62 3.40 -8.25
CA LYS A 8 -12.91 3.01 -7.65
C LYS A 8 -13.11 3.53 -6.23
N LEU A 9 -12.04 3.95 -5.54
CA LEU A 9 -12.17 4.52 -4.20
C LEU A 9 -12.76 5.94 -4.23
N PRO A 10 -13.77 6.25 -3.38
CA PRO A 10 -14.34 7.59 -3.31
C PRO A 10 -13.30 8.64 -2.88
N GLN A 11 -13.29 9.81 -3.52
CA GLN A 11 -12.38 10.91 -3.17
C GLN A 11 -12.60 11.45 -1.74
N THR A 12 -13.78 11.20 -1.18
CA THR A 12 -14.14 11.57 0.20
C THR A 12 -13.66 10.57 1.25
N LEU A 13 -13.04 9.45 0.83
CA LEU A 13 -12.50 8.43 1.72
C LEU A 13 -11.43 9.06 2.62
N LYS A 14 -11.58 8.88 3.94
CA LYS A 14 -10.64 9.40 4.93
C LYS A 14 -9.69 8.33 5.47
N ILE A 15 -10.16 7.08 5.54
CA ILE A 15 -9.42 5.98 6.15
C ILE A 15 -9.41 4.84 5.15
N LEU A 16 -8.22 4.32 4.86
CA LEU A 16 -8.04 3.12 4.04
C LEU A 16 -7.20 2.12 4.82
N SER A 17 -7.75 0.92 4.98
CA SER A 17 -7.06 -0.19 5.62
C SER A 17 -7.10 -1.41 4.70
N ILE A 18 -5.94 -1.91 4.30
CA ILE A 18 -5.79 -3.08 3.43
C ILE A 18 -4.89 -4.08 4.16
N PHE A 19 -5.47 -5.23 4.49
CA PHE A 19 -4.78 -6.34 5.11
C PHE A 19 -5.14 -7.59 4.33
N GLU A 20 -4.14 -8.42 4.02
CA GLU A 20 -4.39 -9.76 3.52
C GLU A 20 -4.18 -10.78 4.64
N ASP A 21 -5.14 -11.68 4.77
CA ASP A 21 -5.08 -12.80 5.71
C ASP A 21 -4.61 -14.04 4.97
N HIS A 22 -3.29 -14.28 4.95
CA HIS A 22 -2.69 -15.44 4.30
C HIS A 22 -2.34 -16.53 5.30
N LEU A 23 -3.36 -17.09 5.96
CA LEU A 23 -3.14 -18.10 7.00
C LEU A 23 -2.79 -19.51 6.48
N GLN A 24 -2.98 -19.87 5.20
CA GLN A 24 -2.91 -21.29 4.81
C GLN A 24 -1.83 -21.76 3.83
N ASN A 25 -1.30 -20.94 2.92
CA ASN A 25 -0.41 -21.45 1.85
C ASN A 25 0.95 -20.75 1.72
N TYR A 26 1.37 -20.06 2.77
CA TYR A 26 2.60 -19.25 2.81
C TYR A 26 3.83 -20.03 2.31
N ARG A 27 4.02 -21.28 2.74
CA ARG A 27 5.24 -22.05 2.46
C ARG A 27 5.45 -22.42 1.00
N LEU A 28 4.36 -22.69 0.26
CA LEU A 28 4.43 -23.15 -1.13
C LEU A 28 4.55 -21.98 -2.10
N TYR A 29 3.85 -20.87 -1.83
CA TYR A 29 3.94 -19.68 -2.68
C TYR A 29 5.30 -18.98 -2.57
N PHE A 30 5.88 -18.96 -1.36
CA PHE A 30 7.19 -18.32 -1.11
C PHE A 30 8.39 -19.07 -1.70
N GLN A 31 8.30 -20.39 -1.91
CA GLN A 31 9.39 -21.15 -2.53
C GLN A 31 9.49 -20.89 -4.04
N ASP A 32 8.36 -20.65 -4.71
CA ASP A 32 8.33 -20.58 -6.17
C ASP A 32 8.36 -19.14 -6.72
N HIS A 33 7.88 -18.14 -5.97
CA HIS A 33 7.65 -16.79 -6.52
C HIS A 33 8.34 -15.65 -5.75
N GLY A 34 8.99 -15.93 -4.61
CA GLY A 34 9.48 -14.87 -3.74
C GLY A 34 8.35 -13.99 -3.18
N TRP A 35 8.70 -13.11 -2.24
CA TRP A 35 7.79 -12.04 -1.84
C TRP A 35 7.90 -10.92 -2.87
N ASP A 36 7.19 -11.03 -3.99
CA ASP A 36 7.16 -9.97 -4.98
C ASP A 36 6.08 -8.96 -4.59
N ALA A 37 6.42 -8.10 -3.64
CA ALA A 37 5.60 -6.94 -3.31
C ALA A 37 5.41 -6.11 -4.58
N GLU A 38 4.16 -5.85 -4.97
CA GLU A 38 3.80 -5.19 -6.22
C GLU A 38 4.16 -3.68 -6.16
N PRO A 39 5.24 -3.21 -6.82
CA PRO A 39 5.66 -1.82 -6.72
C PRO A 39 4.60 -0.84 -7.23
N GLU A 40 3.83 -1.23 -8.25
CA GLU A 40 2.73 -0.44 -8.80
C GLU A 40 1.59 -0.23 -7.80
N VAL A 41 1.31 -1.22 -6.95
CA VAL A 41 0.31 -1.12 -5.88
C VAL A 41 0.81 -0.17 -4.80
N ALA A 42 2.10 -0.27 -4.44
CA ALA A 42 2.73 0.66 -3.51
C ALA A 42 2.67 2.10 -4.01
N ALA A 43 3.00 2.33 -5.28
CA ALA A 43 2.94 3.65 -5.90
C ALA A 43 1.51 4.22 -5.96
N ALA A 44 0.52 3.38 -6.29
CA ALA A 44 -0.88 3.81 -6.30
C ALA A 44 -1.38 4.17 -4.90
N LEU A 45 -0.97 3.44 -3.87
CA LEU A 45 -1.31 3.75 -2.48
C LEU A 45 -0.61 5.02 -1.98
N ALA A 46 0.63 5.25 -2.41
CA ALA A 46 1.37 6.46 -2.09
C ALA A 46 0.71 7.69 -2.70
N ASP A 47 0.36 7.66 -3.98
CA ASP A 47 -0.40 8.74 -4.62
C ASP A 47 -1.73 8.98 -3.89
N ARG A 48 -2.46 7.88 -3.60
CA ARG A 48 -3.77 7.96 -2.93
C ARG A 48 -3.69 8.55 -1.53
N SER A 49 -2.59 8.33 -0.82
CA SER A 49 -2.41 8.74 0.57
C SER A 49 -2.43 10.26 0.77
N GLN A 50 -2.15 11.06 -0.28
CA GLN A 50 -2.22 12.52 -0.23
C GLN A 50 -3.63 13.03 0.14
N GLY A 51 -4.67 12.27 -0.24
CA GLY A 51 -6.07 12.58 0.08
C GLY A 51 -6.58 11.98 1.39
N LEU A 52 -5.84 11.02 1.96
CA LEU A 52 -6.29 10.24 3.12
C LEU A 52 -5.92 10.94 4.44
N GLY A 53 -6.75 10.66 5.45
CA GLY A 53 -6.43 10.93 6.83
C GLY A 53 -5.61 9.81 7.47
N GLU A 54 -5.88 8.57 7.09
CA GLU A 54 -5.22 7.39 7.66
C GLU A 54 -5.04 6.31 6.59
N LEU A 55 -3.85 5.72 6.55
CA LEU A 55 -3.50 4.62 5.65
C LEU A 55 -2.82 3.50 6.43
N TYR A 56 -3.41 2.32 6.42
CA TYR A 56 -2.86 1.11 7.01
C TYR A 56 -2.76 0.03 5.93
N VAL A 57 -1.55 -0.37 5.56
CA VAL A 57 -1.34 -1.38 4.52
C VAL A 57 -0.33 -2.40 5.00
N SER A 58 -0.72 -3.67 4.91
CA SER A 58 0.11 -4.81 5.25
C SER A 58 0.14 -5.79 4.09
N TYR A 59 1.25 -6.54 3.96
CA TYR A 59 1.46 -7.66 3.03
C TYR A 59 1.52 -7.35 1.53
N TRP A 60 0.84 -6.31 1.02
CA TRP A 60 0.77 -6.03 -0.42
C TRP A 60 1.87 -5.15 -0.96
N VAL A 61 2.50 -4.42 -0.06
CA VAL A 61 3.49 -3.42 -0.40
C VAL A 61 4.70 -3.62 0.49
N ASP A 62 5.86 -3.44 -0.12
CA ASP A 62 7.08 -3.21 0.62
C ASP A 62 7.17 -1.71 0.89
N ALA A 63 7.45 -1.33 2.14
CA ALA A 63 7.59 0.07 2.51
C ALA A 63 8.64 0.80 1.65
N SER A 64 9.68 0.10 1.18
CA SER A 64 10.68 0.66 0.27
C SER A 64 10.09 1.13 -1.06
N HIS A 65 9.22 0.32 -1.69
CA HIS A 65 8.56 0.70 -2.94
C HIS A 65 7.60 1.89 -2.75
N TRP A 66 6.92 1.95 -1.60
CA TRP A 66 6.08 3.10 -1.26
C TRP A 66 6.92 4.38 -1.13
N LEU A 67 8.02 4.33 -0.38
CA LEU A 67 8.92 5.47 -0.19
C LEU A 67 9.56 5.94 -1.50
N GLN A 68 9.94 5.00 -2.38
CA GLN A 68 10.52 5.32 -3.70
C GLN A 68 9.53 5.99 -4.64
N SER A 69 8.23 5.78 -4.45
CA SER A 69 7.19 6.37 -5.30
C SER A 69 6.85 7.82 -4.94
N ILE A 70 7.34 8.32 -3.81
CA ILE A 70 7.11 9.69 -3.34
C ILE A 70 7.75 10.69 -4.29
N GLN A 71 6.98 11.69 -4.70
CA GLN A 71 7.51 12.81 -5.48
C GLN A 71 7.79 14.02 -4.58
N PRO A 72 8.82 14.84 -4.87
CA PRO A 72 9.24 15.96 -4.01
C PRO A 72 8.14 16.99 -3.70
N GLN A 73 7.16 17.13 -4.58
CA GLN A 73 6.05 18.09 -4.45
C GLN A 73 4.84 17.56 -3.68
N TRP A 74 4.88 16.30 -3.23
CA TRP A 74 3.76 15.71 -2.50
C TRP A 74 3.65 16.28 -1.09
N GLU A 75 2.42 16.63 -0.72
CA GLU A 75 2.11 17.20 0.60
C GLU A 75 0.95 16.44 1.24
N TRP A 76 1.22 15.81 2.38
CA TRP A 76 0.21 15.07 3.14
C TRP A 76 -0.51 15.97 4.15
N LYS A 77 -1.34 16.90 3.65
CA LYS A 77 -2.05 17.88 4.50
C LYS A 77 -3.02 17.27 5.51
N LYS A 78 -3.48 16.04 5.24
CA LYS A 78 -4.52 15.37 6.02
C LYS A 78 -4.03 14.09 6.71
N LEU A 79 -2.93 13.50 6.25
CA LEU A 79 -2.48 12.19 6.73
C LEU A 79 -1.94 12.33 8.15
N ARG A 80 -2.54 11.59 9.08
CA ARG A 80 -2.18 11.56 10.51
C ARG A 80 -1.56 10.22 10.90
N PHE A 81 -1.98 9.15 10.22
CA PHE A 81 -1.52 7.80 10.50
C PHE A 81 -1.10 7.12 9.21
N LEU A 82 0.11 6.55 9.22
CA LEU A 82 0.67 5.74 8.14
C LEU A 82 1.29 4.49 8.75
N THR A 83 0.76 3.33 8.39
CA THR A 83 1.35 2.04 8.73
C THR A 83 1.64 1.28 7.46
N LEU A 84 2.92 0.95 7.29
CA LEU A 84 3.44 0.15 6.18
C LEU A 84 4.22 -1.02 6.74
N THR A 85 4.17 -2.16 6.06
CA THR A 85 5.05 -3.30 6.35
C THR A 85 6.24 -3.31 5.41
N SER A 86 7.40 -3.73 5.93
CA SER A 86 8.60 -4.03 5.14
C SER A 86 9.03 -5.45 5.48
N ARG A 87 9.68 -6.11 4.53
CA ARG A 87 10.49 -7.28 4.87
C ARG A 87 11.73 -6.81 5.64
N LEU A 88 12.15 -7.60 6.63
CA LEU A 88 13.44 -7.46 7.32
C LEU A 88 14.50 -8.27 6.58
#